data_AF-A0A1D1XU55-F1
#
_entry.id   AF-A0A1D1XU55-F1
#
_cell.length_a   1.000
_cell.length_b   1.000
_cell.length_c   1.000
_cell.angle_alpha   90.00
_cell.angle_beta   90.00
_cell.angle_gamma   90.00
#
_symmetry.space_group_name_H-M   'P 1'
#
loop_
_entity.id
_entity.type
_entity.pdbx_description
1 polymer ?
#
loop_
_entity_poly.entity_id
_entity_poly.type
_entity_poly.pdbx_seq_one_letter_code
_entity_poly.pdbx_strand_id
1 'polypeptide(L)'
;GIVNRSQADINKNVDMISARRKECEYFSTSPEYGHLASKMGSEYLAKLLSKHLESAIRARIPSILSLINKTIDELEAELDRLGRPIGVDSGAQLYTILEMCRAFDRVFKEHLDGGRPGGDRIYGVFDNQLPSALRKLPFDRHLSLQNVRKVVSEADGYQPHLIAPEQGYRRLIEGSLGFFKGPAEASVDAVHFVLKELVRKSISETQELKRFPTLQADIASAANEALERFRDDSRKTILRLVEMEASYLTVDFFRKLPLEPDKGGNPTAPAMDRYADAHLRRIGSNVSSYVGMVCETLKNSVPKAIVYCQVREAKRSLLDYFYAQVGKREKKQLGAMLDEDPALMEKREAISRRLELYKSARDEIDSVSWR
;
A
#
# COMPACT_ATOMS: atom_id res chain seq x y z
N GLY A 1 -68.00 17.36 -33.09
CA GLY A 1 -68.12 17.61 -34.53
C GLY A 1 -67.29 18.82 -34.90
N ILE A 2 -66.74 18.84 -36.11
CA ILE A 2 -65.95 19.95 -36.66
C ILE A 2 -66.60 20.35 -37.98
N VAL A 3 -66.65 21.65 -38.27
CA VAL A 3 -67.00 22.16 -39.60
C VAL A 3 -65.78 22.85 -40.18
N ASN A 4 -65.39 22.41 -41.37
CA ASN A 4 -64.20 22.92 -42.04
C ASN A 4 -64.58 23.74 -43.28
N ARG A 5 -63.59 24.41 -43.87
CA ARG A 5 -63.72 25.13 -45.14
C ARG A 5 -64.16 24.18 -46.24
N SER A 6 -65.16 24.58 -47.01
CA SER A 6 -65.58 23.87 -48.22
C SER A 6 -64.57 24.07 -49.36
N GLN A 7 -64.70 23.32 -50.45
CA GLN A 7 -63.86 23.51 -51.63
C GLN A 7 -63.95 24.94 -52.19
N ALA A 8 -65.12 25.57 -52.10
CA ALA A 8 -65.31 26.96 -52.53
C ALA A 8 -64.62 27.97 -51.58
N ASP A 9 -64.61 27.72 -50.27
CA ASP A 9 -63.91 28.55 -49.29
C ASP A 9 -62.38 28.44 -49.45
N ILE A 10 -61.89 27.24 -49.81
CA ILE A 10 -60.48 27.00 -50.14
C ILE A 10 -60.10 27.76 -51.41
N ASN A 11 -60.90 27.66 -52.47
CA ASN A 11 -60.66 28.37 -53.73
C ASN A 11 -60.68 29.90 -53.57
N LYS A 12 -61.39 30.42 -52.55
CA LYS A 12 -61.45 31.85 -52.20
C LYS A 12 -60.43 32.29 -51.14
N ASN A 13 -59.53 31.40 -50.71
CA ASN A 13 -58.54 31.66 -49.66
C ASN A 13 -59.17 32.25 -48.38
N VAL A 14 -60.31 31.71 -47.95
CA VAL A 14 -60.96 32.16 -46.72
C VAL A 14 -60.03 31.94 -45.52
N ASP A 15 -59.82 33.02 -44.77
CA ASP A 15 -58.97 33.04 -43.58
C ASP A 15 -59.46 32.09 -42.47
N MET A 16 -58.52 31.54 -41.69
CA MET A 16 -58.80 30.58 -40.63
C MET A 16 -59.59 31.17 -39.45
N ILE A 17 -59.43 32.45 -39.15
CA ILE A 17 -60.21 33.14 -38.10
C ILE A 17 -61.66 33.26 -38.56
N SER A 18 -61.85 33.61 -39.83
CA SER A 18 -63.19 33.68 -40.44
C SER A 18 -63.87 32.31 -40.49
N ALA A 19 -63.13 31.25 -40.83
CA ALA A 19 -63.64 29.88 -40.84
C ALA A 19 -64.05 29.41 -39.43
N ARG A 20 -63.24 29.70 -38.39
CA ARG A 20 -63.57 29.38 -36.99
C ARG A 20 -64.81 30.14 -36.50
N ARG A 21 -64.98 31.40 -36.89
CA ARG A 21 -66.18 32.16 -36.54
C ARG A 21 -67.44 31.54 -37.14
N LYS A 22 -67.39 31.17 -38.43
CA LYS A 22 -68.48 30.46 -39.11
C LYS A 22 -68.78 29.10 -38.45
N GLU A 23 -67.75 28.38 -38.02
CA GLU A 23 -67.91 27.13 -37.27
C GLU A 23 -68.65 27.35 -35.94
N CYS A 24 -68.25 28.35 -35.15
CA CYS A 24 -68.94 28.69 -33.89
C CYS A 24 -70.39 29.11 -34.13
N GLU A 25 -70.64 29.92 -35.14
CA GLU A 25 -71.99 30.38 -35.50
C GLU A 25 -72.87 29.21 -35.94
N TYR A 26 -72.35 28.30 -36.77
CA TYR A 26 -73.05 27.10 -37.21
C TYR A 26 -73.50 26.25 -36.02
N PHE A 27 -72.60 25.96 -35.08
CA PHE A 27 -72.95 25.14 -33.93
C PHE A 27 -73.89 25.87 -32.96
N SER A 28 -73.82 27.20 -32.85
CA SER A 28 -74.67 27.99 -31.94
C SER A 28 -76.10 28.17 -32.46
N THR A 29 -76.28 28.24 -33.77
CA THR A 29 -77.58 28.53 -34.42
C THR A 29 -78.29 27.27 -34.91
N SER A 30 -77.63 26.10 -34.91
CA SER A 30 -78.21 24.84 -35.36
C SER A 30 -79.32 24.33 -34.41
N PRO A 31 -80.52 23.96 -34.92
CA PRO A 31 -81.59 23.37 -34.12
C PRO A 31 -81.22 22.02 -33.49
N GLU A 32 -80.39 21.24 -34.18
CA GLU A 32 -79.97 19.90 -33.75
C GLU A 32 -78.77 19.94 -32.80
N TYR A 33 -77.82 20.87 -33.03
CA TYR A 33 -76.53 20.90 -32.31
C TYR A 33 -76.38 22.07 -31.33
N GLY A 34 -77.32 23.03 -31.30
CA GLY A 34 -77.26 24.22 -30.44
C GLY A 34 -77.06 23.91 -28.96
N HIS A 35 -77.73 22.88 -28.45
CA HIS A 35 -77.58 22.41 -27.07
C HIS A 35 -76.20 21.82 -26.75
N LEU A 36 -75.40 21.47 -27.78
CA LEU A 36 -74.04 20.93 -27.67
C LEU A 36 -72.95 21.91 -28.12
N ALA A 37 -73.31 23.15 -28.50
CA ALA A 37 -72.36 24.11 -29.08
C ALA A 37 -71.09 24.31 -28.23
N SER A 38 -71.21 24.25 -26.91
CA SER A 38 -70.09 24.35 -25.95
C SER A 38 -69.09 23.18 -25.99
N LYS A 39 -69.48 22.05 -26.62
CA LYS A 39 -68.68 20.82 -26.79
C LYS A 39 -68.38 20.49 -28.25
N MET A 40 -68.56 21.45 -29.16
CA MET A 40 -68.36 21.30 -30.59
C MET A 40 -67.31 22.28 -31.13
N GLY A 41 -66.83 22.02 -32.34
CA GLY A 41 -65.87 22.86 -33.03
C GLY A 41 -64.41 22.53 -32.76
N SER A 42 -63.56 23.12 -33.59
CA SER A 42 -62.11 22.88 -33.60
C SER A 42 -61.42 23.33 -32.31
N GLU A 43 -61.88 24.42 -31.69
CA GLU A 43 -61.30 24.94 -30.45
C GLU A 43 -61.57 24.01 -29.26
N TYR A 44 -62.80 23.49 -29.15
CA TYR A 44 -63.13 22.50 -28.12
C TYR A 44 -62.32 21.22 -28.30
N LEU A 45 -62.19 20.72 -29.55
CA LEU A 45 -61.37 19.55 -29.83
C LEU A 45 -59.90 19.78 -29.46
N ALA A 46 -59.32 20.94 -29.81
CA ALA A 46 -57.94 21.26 -29.46
C ALA A 46 -57.74 21.24 -27.94
N LYS A 47 -58.64 21.88 -27.17
CA LYS A 47 -58.60 21.85 -25.69
C LYS A 47 -58.73 20.43 -25.15
N LEU A 48 -59.62 19.61 -25.72
CA LEU A 48 -59.82 18.23 -25.31
C LEU A 48 -58.58 17.36 -25.57
N LEU A 49 -57.97 17.49 -26.76
CA LEU A 49 -56.74 16.78 -27.13
C LEU A 49 -55.56 17.21 -26.25
N SER A 50 -55.41 18.51 -25.98
CA SER A 50 -54.40 19.02 -25.05
C SER A 50 -54.58 18.45 -23.64
N LYS A 51 -55.81 18.40 -23.13
CA LYS A 51 -56.11 17.81 -21.81
C LYS A 51 -55.81 16.30 -21.77
N HIS A 52 -56.16 15.56 -22.81
CA HIS A 52 -55.84 14.13 -22.90
C HIS A 52 -54.33 13.89 -22.99
N LEU A 53 -53.61 14.67 -23.79
CA LEU A 53 -52.17 14.58 -23.91
C LEU A 53 -51.48 14.90 -22.58
N GLU A 54 -51.88 15.98 -21.91
CA GLU A 54 -51.35 16.36 -20.59
C GLU A 54 -51.58 15.25 -19.56
N SER A 55 -52.79 14.69 -19.49
CA SER A 55 -53.10 13.58 -18.58
C SER A 55 -52.27 12.34 -18.88
N ALA A 56 -52.05 12.02 -20.16
CA ALA A 56 -51.23 10.88 -20.57
C ALA A 56 -49.75 11.09 -20.21
N ILE A 57 -49.21 12.30 -20.41
CA ILE A 57 -47.85 12.67 -20.03
C ILE A 57 -47.69 12.57 -18.51
N ARG A 58 -48.57 13.21 -17.74
CA ARG A 58 -48.52 13.21 -16.26
C ARG A 58 -48.60 11.79 -15.68
N ALA A 59 -49.39 10.90 -16.29
CA ALA A 59 -49.47 9.50 -15.87
C ALA A 59 -48.17 8.71 -16.14
N ARG A 60 -47.39 9.08 -17.16
CA ARG A 60 -46.13 8.40 -17.53
C ARG A 60 -44.91 8.94 -16.78
N ILE A 61 -44.89 10.22 -16.39
CA ILE A 61 -43.76 10.87 -15.72
C ILE A 61 -43.21 10.05 -14.52
N PRO A 62 -44.02 9.55 -13.56
CA PRO A 62 -43.48 8.82 -12.41
C PRO A 62 -42.70 7.55 -12.82
N SER A 63 -43.18 6.83 -13.84
CA SER A 63 -42.50 5.64 -14.36
C SER A 63 -41.18 5.97 -15.07
N ILE A 64 -41.15 7.09 -15.80
CA ILE A 64 -39.94 7.58 -16.47
C ILE A 64 -38.90 8.00 -15.42
N LEU A 65 -39.33 8.75 -14.40
CA LEU A 65 -38.44 9.19 -13.31
C LEU A 65 -37.86 8.02 -12.53
N SER A 66 -38.67 6.99 -12.25
CA SER A 66 -38.18 5.76 -11.62
C SER A 66 -37.13 5.04 -12.47
N LEU A 67 -37.34 4.95 -13.79
CA LEU A 67 -36.37 4.37 -14.71
C LEU A 67 -35.07 5.18 -14.75
N ILE A 68 -35.16 6.52 -14.82
CA ILE A 68 -34.01 7.42 -14.82
C ILE A 68 -33.19 7.26 -13.55
N ASN A 69 -33.82 7.32 -12.36
CA ASN A 69 -33.13 7.17 -11.08
C ASN A 69 -32.44 5.80 -10.97
N LYS A 70 -33.15 4.72 -11.34
CA LYS A 70 -32.56 3.38 -11.36
C LYS A 70 -31.33 3.31 -12.29
N THR A 71 -31.41 3.96 -13.45
CA THR A 71 -30.31 3.95 -14.43
C THR A 71 -29.14 4.80 -13.96
N ILE A 72 -29.39 5.91 -13.25
CA ILE A 72 -28.37 6.71 -12.57
C ILE A 72 -27.63 5.84 -11.55
N ASP A 73 -28.35 5.13 -10.69
CA ASP A 73 -27.74 4.27 -9.66
C ASP A 73 -26.87 3.16 -10.29
N GLU A 74 -27.36 2.54 -11.37
CA GLU A 74 -26.61 1.51 -12.11
C GLU A 74 -25.33 2.08 -12.75
N LEU A 75 -25.41 3.25 -13.37
CA LEU A 75 -24.26 3.92 -13.99
C LEU A 75 -23.26 4.42 -12.93
N GLU A 76 -23.72 4.92 -11.78
CA GLU A 76 -22.85 5.32 -10.66
C GLU A 76 -22.11 4.11 -10.09
N ALA A 77 -22.80 3.00 -9.86
CA ALA A 77 -22.17 1.76 -9.40
C ALA A 77 -21.16 1.19 -10.42
N GLU A 78 -21.45 1.28 -11.73
CA GLU A 78 -20.49 0.88 -12.76
C GLU A 78 -19.26 1.81 -12.77
N LEU A 79 -19.47 3.12 -12.62
CA LEU A 79 -18.39 4.10 -12.58
C LEU A 79 -17.50 3.96 -11.34
N ASP A 80 -18.07 3.65 -10.18
CA ASP A 80 -17.30 3.41 -8.96
C ASP A 80 -16.46 2.12 -9.07
N ARG A 81 -16.94 1.11 -9.83
CA ARG A 81 -16.16 -0.12 -10.12
C ARG A 81 -15.03 0.11 -11.13
N LEU A 82 -15.28 0.89 -12.18
CA LEU A 82 -14.26 1.25 -13.19
C LEU A 82 -13.33 2.37 -12.71
N GLY A 83 -13.72 3.03 -11.62
CA GLY A 83 -13.18 4.28 -11.09
C GLY A 83 -13.59 5.50 -11.91
N ARG A 84 -13.58 6.67 -11.25
CA ARG A 84 -14.08 7.93 -11.81
C ARG A 84 -13.10 8.55 -12.82
N PRO A 85 -13.58 9.38 -13.77
CA PRO A 85 -12.72 10.11 -14.69
C PRO A 85 -11.75 11.02 -13.94
N ILE A 86 -10.56 11.18 -14.50
CA ILE A 86 -9.52 12.03 -13.94
C ILE A 86 -9.69 13.43 -14.53
N GLY A 87 -9.60 14.46 -13.70
CA GLY A 87 -9.60 15.84 -14.18
C GLY A 87 -8.41 16.11 -15.11
N VAL A 88 -8.62 16.98 -16.10
CA VAL A 88 -7.63 17.27 -17.15
C VAL A 88 -6.55 18.25 -16.65
N ASP A 89 -6.78 18.95 -15.54
CA ASP A 89 -5.81 19.87 -14.96
C ASP A 89 -4.75 19.13 -14.13
N SER A 90 -3.59 19.77 -13.97
CA SER A 90 -2.46 19.19 -13.23
C SER A 90 -2.76 18.98 -11.75
N GLY A 91 -3.67 19.77 -11.16
CA GLY A 91 -4.06 19.63 -9.76
C GLY A 91 -4.85 18.34 -9.52
N ALA A 92 -5.84 18.07 -10.38
CA ALA A 92 -6.63 16.84 -10.34
C ALA A 92 -5.76 15.59 -10.59
N GLN A 93 -4.82 15.65 -11.54
CA GLN A 93 -3.88 14.55 -11.80
C GLN A 93 -2.98 14.28 -10.58
N LEU A 94 -2.39 15.33 -10.00
CA LEU A 94 -1.58 15.22 -8.80
C LEU A 94 -2.38 14.64 -7.63
N TYR A 95 -3.59 15.15 -7.40
CA TYR A 95 -4.48 14.64 -6.36
C TYR A 95 -4.73 13.14 -6.54
N THR A 96 -5.05 12.70 -7.77
CA THR A 96 -5.30 11.30 -8.09
C THR A 96 -4.08 10.43 -7.80
N ILE A 97 -2.88 10.85 -8.22
CA ILE A 97 -1.64 10.11 -7.93
C ILE A 97 -1.45 9.97 -6.41
N LEU A 98 -1.60 11.06 -5.65
CA LEU A 98 -1.44 11.03 -4.19
C LEU A 98 -2.50 10.16 -3.51
N GLU A 99 -3.73 10.14 -4.01
CA GLU A 99 -4.80 9.27 -3.53
C GLU A 99 -4.44 7.79 -3.76
N MET A 100 -3.98 7.43 -4.96
CA MET A 100 -3.52 6.07 -5.26
C MET A 100 -2.34 5.65 -4.36
N CYS A 101 -1.39 6.55 -4.10
CA CYS A 101 -0.30 6.27 -3.17
C CYS A 101 -0.78 6.06 -1.74
N ARG A 102 -1.77 6.83 -1.26
CA ARG A 102 -2.37 6.63 0.08
C ARG A 102 -3.12 5.30 0.17
N ALA A 103 -3.79 4.89 -0.90
CA ALA A 103 -4.46 3.59 -0.98
C ALA A 103 -3.43 2.45 -0.87
N PHE A 104 -2.33 2.52 -1.63
CA PHE A 104 -1.20 1.60 -1.52
C PHE A 104 -0.62 1.58 -0.10
N ASP A 105 -0.34 2.75 0.49
CA ASP A 105 0.23 2.87 1.83
C ASP A 105 -0.64 2.20 2.89
N ARG A 106 -1.97 2.37 2.80
CA ARG A 106 -2.92 1.71 3.70
C ARG A 106 -2.80 0.19 3.60
N VAL A 107 -2.86 -0.35 2.38
CA VAL A 107 -2.74 -1.80 2.15
C VAL A 107 -1.39 -2.34 2.62
N PHE A 108 -0.30 -1.61 2.38
CA PHE A 108 1.04 -2.00 2.83
C PHE A 108 1.14 -2.02 4.36
N LYS A 109 0.62 -0.98 5.04
CA LYS A 109 0.60 -0.92 6.51
C LYS A 109 -0.22 -2.06 7.12
N GLU A 110 -1.37 -2.40 6.54
CA GLU A 110 -2.18 -3.54 6.98
C GLU A 110 -1.43 -4.87 6.86
N HIS A 111 -0.66 -5.06 5.78
CA HIS A 111 0.18 -6.23 5.58
C HIS A 111 1.33 -6.33 6.59
N LEU A 112 1.91 -5.19 6.95
CA LEU A 112 3.02 -5.10 7.88
C LEU A 112 2.57 -5.27 9.34
N ASP A 113 1.42 -4.72 9.72
CA ASP A 113 0.89 -4.73 11.09
C ASP A 113 0.28 -6.08 11.53
N GLY A 114 0.22 -7.08 10.65
CA GLY A 114 -0.11 -8.45 11.03
C GLY A 114 -1.57 -8.88 10.84
N GLY A 115 -2.39 -8.11 10.10
CA GLY A 115 -3.70 -8.62 9.65
C GLY A 115 -3.60 -9.77 8.64
N ARG A 116 -2.38 -10.08 8.17
CA ARG A 116 -2.00 -10.99 7.08
C ARG A 116 -0.57 -11.53 7.36
N PRO A 117 -0.10 -12.61 6.68
CA PRO A 117 1.17 -13.31 7.00
C PRO A 117 2.49 -12.51 6.83
N GLY A 118 2.45 -11.20 6.59
CA GLY A 118 3.64 -10.37 6.41
C GLY A 118 4.43 -10.16 7.71
N GLY A 119 3.76 -9.71 8.76
CA GLY A 119 4.37 -9.53 10.09
C GLY A 119 4.91 -10.84 10.67
N ASP A 120 4.15 -11.93 10.55
CA ASP A 120 4.55 -13.27 11.03
C ASP A 120 5.86 -13.77 10.42
N ARG A 121 6.11 -13.47 9.13
CA ARG A 121 7.37 -13.84 8.47
C ARG A 121 8.56 -13.09 9.06
N ILE A 122 8.39 -11.84 9.48
CA ILE A 122 9.43 -11.05 10.13
C ILE A 122 9.74 -11.64 11.52
N TYR A 123 8.72 -11.99 12.30
CA TYR A 123 8.91 -12.72 13.57
C TYR A 123 9.63 -14.05 13.34
N GLY A 124 9.29 -14.78 12.27
CA GLY A 124 9.99 -16.00 11.89
C GLY A 124 11.50 -15.83 11.65
N VAL A 125 11.94 -14.68 11.13
CA VAL A 125 13.38 -14.36 11.00
C VAL A 125 14.03 -14.21 12.37
N PHE A 126 13.40 -13.45 13.27
CA PHE A 126 13.98 -13.13 14.58
C PHE A 126 13.90 -14.26 15.60
N ASP A 127 12.78 -14.99 15.64
CA ASP A 127 12.52 -15.99 16.67
C ASP A 127 13.09 -17.37 16.28
N ASN A 128 13.27 -17.63 14.99
CA ASN A 128 13.72 -18.93 14.49
C ASN A 128 15.06 -18.85 13.74
N GLN A 129 15.13 -18.06 12.66
CA GLN A 129 16.29 -18.09 11.75
C GLN A 129 17.56 -17.56 12.42
N LEU A 130 17.49 -16.38 13.07
CA LEU A 130 18.63 -15.77 13.75
C LEU A 130 19.15 -16.66 14.91
N PRO A 131 18.32 -17.12 15.87
CA PRO A 131 18.77 -18.03 16.94
C PRO A 131 19.37 -19.33 16.40
N SER A 132 18.78 -19.89 15.34
CA SER A 132 19.32 -21.08 14.67
C SER A 132 20.69 -20.82 14.05
N ALA A 133 20.87 -19.69 13.36
CA ALA A 133 22.15 -19.32 12.76
C ALA A 133 23.24 -19.09 13.82
N LEU A 134 22.91 -18.44 14.94
CA LEU A 134 23.83 -18.22 16.05
C LEU A 134 24.27 -19.52 16.72
N ARG A 135 23.37 -20.51 16.85
CA ARG A 135 23.71 -21.85 17.40
C ARG A 135 24.65 -22.66 16.50
N LYS A 136 24.66 -22.39 15.19
CA LYS A 136 25.49 -23.11 14.21
C LYS A 136 26.89 -22.53 14.05
N LEU A 137 27.25 -21.51 14.81
CA LEU A 137 28.57 -20.90 14.74
C LEU A 137 29.65 -21.87 15.23
N PRO A 138 30.83 -21.93 14.59
CA PRO A 138 31.84 -22.95 14.84
C PRO A 138 32.70 -22.67 16.08
N PHE A 139 32.08 -22.29 17.21
CA PHE A 139 32.79 -21.93 18.44
C PHE A 139 33.58 -23.11 19.03
N ASP A 140 33.11 -24.34 18.91
CA ASP A 140 33.84 -25.52 19.39
C ASP A 140 35.20 -25.69 18.70
N ARG A 141 35.24 -25.41 17.39
CA ARG A 141 36.48 -25.44 16.61
C ARG A 141 37.35 -24.22 16.92
N HIS A 142 36.75 -23.03 16.99
CA HIS A 142 37.47 -21.77 17.21
C HIS A 142 38.10 -21.70 18.62
N LEU A 143 37.40 -22.20 19.64
CA LEU A 143 37.85 -22.22 21.04
C LEU A 143 38.47 -23.56 21.44
N SER A 144 38.85 -24.39 20.47
CA SER A 144 39.60 -25.62 20.71
C SER A 144 40.96 -25.33 21.37
N LEU A 145 41.43 -26.24 22.22
CA LEU A 145 42.69 -26.07 22.96
C LEU A 145 43.88 -25.76 22.03
N GLN A 146 43.94 -26.40 20.88
CA GLN A 146 44.99 -26.18 19.89
C GLN A 146 44.95 -24.75 19.33
N ASN A 147 43.76 -24.23 19.00
CA ASN A 147 43.63 -22.88 18.48
C ASN A 147 43.84 -21.82 19.56
N VAL A 148 43.32 -22.04 20.77
CA VAL A 148 43.57 -21.17 21.93
C VAL A 148 45.05 -21.06 22.23
N ARG A 149 45.78 -22.19 22.28
CA ARG A 149 47.23 -22.21 22.44
C ARG A 149 47.91 -21.38 21.36
N LYS A 150 47.56 -21.61 20.10
CA LYS A 150 48.13 -20.88 18.96
C LYS A 150 47.93 -19.38 19.11
N VAL A 151 46.70 -18.92 19.30
CA VAL A 151 46.36 -17.48 19.35
C VAL A 151 46.99 -16.79 20.56
N VAL A 152 46.99 -17.43 21.73
CA VAL A 152 47.59 -16.87 22.95
C VAL A 152 49.11 -16.79 22.82
N SER A 153 49.77 -17.86 22.37
CA SER A 153 51.22 -17.86 22.15
C SER A 153 51.68 -16.88 21.08
N GLU A 154 50.89 -16.67 20.02
CA GLU A 154 51.14 -15.67 18.97
C GLU A 154 50.93 -14.22 19.46
N ALA A 155 50.01 -13.99 20.40
CA ALA A 155 49.65 -12.66 20.86
C ALA A 155 50.51 -12.16 22.03
N ASP A 156 50.81 -13.03 22.99
CA ASP A 156 51.53 -12.66 24.22
C ASP A 156 53.03 -13.00 24.19
N GLY A 157 53.50 -13.68 23.12
CA GLY A 157 54.89 -14.08 22.93
C GLY A 157 55.33 -15.29 23.78
N TYR A 158 56.55 -15.77 23.55
CA TYR A 158 57.13 -16.96 24.20
C TYR A 158 57.76 -16.67 25.57
N GLN A 159 57.11 -15.86 26.42
CA GLN A 159 57.54 -15.64 27.80
C GLN A 159 56.63 -16.43 28.76
N PRO A 160 57.15 -17.14 29.78
CA PRO A 160 56.31 -17.72 30.82
C PRO A 160 55.77 -16.58 31.68
N HIS A 161 54.53 -16.14 31.44
CA HIS A 161 53.98 -14.96 32.10
C HIS A 161 53.66 -15.22 33.58
N LEU A 162 54.19 -14.36 34.45
CA LEU A 162 53.80 -14.21 35.86
C LEU A 162 52.45 -13.48 36.03
N ILE A 163 51.86 -12.98 34.93
CA ILE A 163 50.65 -12.17 34.86
C ILE A 163 49.76 -12.73 33.73
N ALA A 164 48.43 -12.76 33.90
CA ALA A 164 47.51 -13.38 32.93
C ALA A 164 47.66 -12.79 31.50
N PRO A 165 47.63 -13.62 30.43
CA PRO A 165 47.77 -13.18 29.05
C PRO A 165 46.59 -12.30 28.61
N GLU A 166 46.77 -10.98 28.59
CA GLU A 166 45.69 -10.03 28.27
C GLU A 166 45.42 -9.95 26.76
N GLN A 167 46.47 -10.03 25.92
CA GLN A 167 46.35 -9.77 24.50
C GLN A 167 45.80 -10.97 23.72
N GLY A 168 46.23 -12.19 24.08
CA GLY A 168 45.67 -13.42 23.53
C GLY A 168 44.18 -13.59 23.86
N TYR A 169 43.81 -13.22 25.09
CA TYR A 169 42.44 -13.26 25.56
C TYR A 169 41.53 -12.28 24.79
N ARG A 170 42.00 -11.04 24.60
CA ARG A 170 41.31 -10.01 23.81
C ARG A 170 41.13 -10.44 22.35
N ARG A 171 42.18 -10.98 21.71
CA ARG A 171 42.11 -11.47 20.32
C ARG A 171 41.14 -12.64 20.14
N LEU A 172 41.08 -13.57 21.09
CA LEU A 172 40.13 -14.69 21.06
C LEU A 172 38.68 -14.20 21.15
N ILE A 173 38.42 -13.20 22.00
CA ILE A 173 37.09 -12.59 22.09
C ILE A 173 36.76 -11.87 20.79
N GLU A 174 37.60 -10.96 20.32
CA GLU A 174 37.36 -10.22 19.06
C GLU A 174 37.11 -11.15 17.87
N GLY A 175 37.92 -12.20 17.74
CA GLY A 175 37.75 -13.23 16.70
C GLY A 175 36.43 -14.00 16.84
N SER A 176 36.01 -14.30 18.08
CA SER A 176 34.74 -14.97 18.36
C SER A 176 33.54 -14.07 18.04
N LEU A 177 33.58 -12.80 18.46
CA LEU A 177 32.50 -11.84 18.23
C LEU A 177 32.33 -11.51 16.74
N GLY A 178 33.41 -11.55 15.96
CA GLY A 178 33.38 -11.40 14.51
C GLY A 178 32.44 -12.38 13.80
N PHE A 179 32.25 -13.60 14.32
CA PHE A 179 31.34 -14.59 13.75
C PHE A 179 29.86 -14.17 13.82
N PHE A 180 29.48 -13.25 14.71
CA PHE A 180 28.11 -12.76 14.80
C PHE A 180 27.70 -11.83 13.65
N LYS A 181 28.66 -11.22 12.94
CA LYS A 181 28.40 -10.32 11.81
C LYS A 181 27.59 -11.02 10.71
N GLY A 182 27.99 -12.23 10.32
CA GLY A 182 27.33 -12.99 9.25
C GLY A 182 25.84 -13.29 9.53
N PRO A 183 25.48 -13.94 10.64
CA PRO A 183 24.08 -14.16 11.03
C PRO A 183 23.24 -12.88 11.17
N ALA A 184 23.85 -11.79 11.67
CA ALA A 184 23.16 -10.51 11.81
C ALA A 184 22.88 -9.87 10.43
N GLU A 185 23.84 -9.89 9.51
CA GLU A 185 23.65 -9.43 8.13
C GLU A 185 22.63 -10.27 7.36
N ALA A 186 22.67 -11.60 7.53
CA ALA A 186 21.67 -12.49 6.92
C ALA A 186 20.24 -12.17 7.42
N SER A 187 20.10 -11.75 8.67
CA SER A 187 18.80 -11.33 9.24
C SER A 187 18.32 -10.00 8.66
N VAL A 188 19.23 -9.04 8.41
CA VAL A 188 18.93 -7.79 7.69
C VAL A 188 18.41 -8.11 6.28
N ASP A 189 19.10 -8.99 5.56
CA ASP A 189 18.75 -9.36 4.19
C ASP A 189 17.42 -10.13 4.12
N ALA A 190 17.16 -11.02 5.08
CA ALA A 190 15.91 -11.75 5.16
C ALA A 190 14.71 -10.83 5.39
N VAL A 191 14.82 -9.83 6.29
CA VAL A 191 13.76 -8.85 6.52
C VAL A 191 13.54 -7.96 5.30
N HIS A 192 14.61 -7.48 4.66
CA HIS A 192 14.52 -6.72 3.42
C HIS A 192 13.75 -7.48 2.33
N PHE A 193 14.06 -8.76 2.14
CA PHE A 193 13.35 -9.61 1.18
C PHE A 193 11.85 -9.71 1.49
N VAL A 194 11.49 -9.86 2.77
CA VAL A 194 10.07 -9.84 3.19
C VAL A 194 9.42 -8.51 2.83
N LEU A 195 10.06 -7.38 3.13
CA LEU A 195 9.52 -6.04 2.83
C LEU A 195 9.29 -5.83 1.33
N LYS A 196 10.23 -6.25 0.46
CA LYS A 196 10.05 -6.17 -1.01
C LYS A 196 8.87 -7.00 -1.49
N GLU A 197 8.69 -8.21 -0.96
CA GLU A 197 7.53 -9.03 -1.29
C GLU A 197 6.22 -8.39 -0.81
N LEU A 198 6.21 -7.72 0.34
CA LEU A 198 5.04 -6.99 0.81
C LEU A 198 4.70 -5.79 -0.08
N VAL A 199 5.70 -5.06 -0.59
CA VAL A 199 5.48 -4.01 -1.59
C VAL A 199 4.81 -4.59 -2.84
N ARG A 200 5.39 -5.67 -3.41
CA ARG A 200 4.84 -6.32 -4.61
C ARG A 200 3.40 -6.78 -4.40
N LYS A 201 3.11 -7.40 -3.26
CA LYS A 201 1.77 -7.85 -2.91
C LYS A 201 0.80 -6.67 -2.74
N SER A 202 1.20 -5.63 -2.04
CA SER A 202 0.37 -4.45 -1.78
C SER A 202 -0.02 -3.73 -3.07
N ILE A 203 0.91 -3.61 -4.02
CA ILE A 203 0.61 -3.07 -5.36
C ILE A 203 -0.45 -3.92 -6.07
N SER A 204 -0.29 -5.25 -6.06
CA SER A 204 -1.22 -6.16 -6.75
C SER A 204 -2.63 -6.17 -6.18
N GLU A 205 -2.76 -5.94 -4.87
CA GLU A 205 -4.04 -5.98 -4.16
C GLU A 205 -4.78 -4.64 -4.14
N THR A 206 -4.08 -3.53 -4.40
CA THR A 206 -4.68 -2.20 -4.50
C THR A 206 -5.47 -2.10 -5.80
N GLN A 207 -6.80 -2.30 -5.73
CA GLN A 207 -7.65 -2.40 -6.92
C GLN A 207 -7.66 -1.11 -7.74
N GLU A 208 -7.68 0.04 -7.08
CA GLU A 208 -7.74 1.35 -7.73
C GLU A 208 -6.49 1.63 -8.57
N LEU A 209 -5.35 1.07 -8.15
CA LEU A 209 -4.05 1.23 -8.76
C LEU A 209 -3.87 0.35 -10.01
N LYS A 210 -4.65 -0.74 -10.15
CA LYS A 210 -4.59 -1.66 -11.31
C LYS A 210 -4.77 -0.97 -12.66
N ARG A 211 -5.45 0.18 -12.66
CA ARG A 211 -5.76 0.99 -13.84
C ARG A 211 -4.56 1.75 -14.40
N PHE A 212 -3.50 1.93 -13.60
CA PHE A 212 -2.35 2.77 -13.93
C PHE A 212 -1.04 1.95 -13.89
N PRO A 213 -0.68 1.22 -14.96
CA PRO A 213 0.52 0.40 -14.99
C PRO A 213 1.81 1.21 -14.79
N THR A 214 1.92 2.41 -15.36
CA THR A 214 3.11 3.25 -15.17
C THR A 214 3.20 3.73 -13.73
N LEU A 215 2.10 4.15 -13.11
CA LEU A 215 2.11 4.51 -11.69
C LEU A 215 2.47 3.33 -10.79
N GLN A 216 2.04 2.11 -11.09
CA GLN A 216 2.46 0.90 -10.35
C GLN A 216 3.98 0.70 -10.42
N ALA A 217 4.56 0.81 -11.61
CA ALA A 217 5.99 0.68 -11.82
C ALA A 217 6.78 1.78 -11.08
N ASP A 218 6.29 3.02 -11.14
CA ASP A 218 6.88 4.17 -10.45
C ASP A 218 6.84 3.99 -8.92
N ILE A 219 5.70 3.58 -8.36
CA ILE A 219 5.56 3.28 -6.91
C ILE A 219 6.46 2.11 -6.52
N ALA A 220 6.48 1.02 -7.31
CA ALA A 220 7.34 -0.14 -7.04
C ALA A 220 8.82 0.25 -7.02
N SER A 221 9.25 1.02 -8.02
CA SER A 221 10.63 1.48 -8.13
C SER A 221 11.02 2.34 -6.92
N ALA A 222 10.20 3.34 -6.59
CA ALA A 222 10.49 4.24 -5.48
C ALA A 222 10.49 3.52 -4.12
N ALA A 223 9.53 2.63 -3.88
CA ALA A 223 9.47 1.84 -2.66
C ALA A 223 10.70 0.92 -2.53
N ASN A 224 11.10 0.24 -3.62
CA ASN A 224 12.29 -0.61 -3.62
C ASN A 224 13.57 0.19 -3.36
N GLU A 225 13.71 1.37 -3.97
CA GLU A 225 14.85 2.25 -3.73
C GLU A 225 14.94 2.68 -2.25
N ALA A 226 13.80 3.05 -1.64
CA ALA A 226 13.74 3.38 -0.22
C ALA A 226 14.14 2.18 0.66
N LEU A 227 13.63 0.98 0.36
CA LEU A 227 13.98 -0.24 1.08
C LEU A 227 15.48 -0.57 1.01
N GLU A 228 16.15 -0.36 -0.13
CA GLU A 228 17.60 -0.56 -0.23
C GLU A 228 18.37 0.39 0.71
N ARG A 229 17.96 1.66 0.79
CA ARG A 229 18.56 2.64 1.72
C ARG A 229 18.38 2.20 3.18
N PHE A 230 17.17 1.78 3.54
CA PHE A 230 16.87 1.29 4.89
C PHE A 230 17.66 0.04 5.25
N ARG A 231 17.83 -0.89 4.30
CA ARG A 231 18.67 -2.09 4.44
C ARG A 231 20.13 -1.72 4.70
N ASP A 232 20.69 -0.80 3.92
CA ASP A 232 22.09 -0.40 4.07
C ASP A 232 22.35 0.28 5.42
N ASP A 233 21.44 1.13 5.88
CA ASP A 233 21.54 1.76 7.20
C ASP A 233 21.36 0.74 8.33
N SER A 234 20.48 -0.24 8.15
CA SER A 234 20.34 -1.36 9.08
C SER A 234 21.60 -2.22 9.16
N ARG A 235 22.23 -2.54 8.01
CA ARG A 235 23.52 -3.26 7.96
C ARG A 235 24.61 -2.51 8.70
N LYS A 236 24.78 -1.21 8.44
CA LYS A 236 25.77 -0.39 9.16
C LYS A 236 25.52 -0.40 10.66
N THR A 237 24.26 -0.32 11.07
CA THR A 237 23.89 -0.29 12.49
C THR A 237 24.18 -1.62 13.19
N ILE A 238 23.83 -2.76 12.60
CA ILE A 238 24.10 -4.07 13.22
C ILE A 238 25.60 -4.38 13.26
N LEU A 239 26.36 -3.97 12.25
CA LEU A 239 27.81 -4.17 12.26
C LEU A 239 28.47 -3.35 13.38
N ARG A 240 28.04 -2.09 13.54
CA ARG A 240 28.46 -1.24 14.67
C ARG A 240 28.09 -1.84 16.02
N LEU A 241 26.90 -2.44 16.16
CA LEU A 241 26.51 -3.11 17.40
C LEU A 241 27.48 -4.24 17.76
N VAL A 242 27.84 -5.09 16.80
CA VAL A 242 28.82 -6.17 17.04
C VAL A 242 30.21 -5.60 17.34
N GLU A 243 30.62 -4.55 16.65
CA GLU A 243 31.92 -3.89 16.88
C GLU A 243 32.00 -3.20 18.24
N MET A 244 30.89 -2.64 18.74
CA MET A 244 30.81 -2.05 20.08
C MET A 244 31.04 -3.09 21.17
N GLU A 245 30.43 -4.28 21.03
CA GLU A 245 30.63 -5.41 21.96
C GLU A 245 32.08 -5.93 21.94
N ALA A 246 32.79 -5.77 20.81
CA ALA A 246 34.20 -6.13 20.69
C ALA A 246 35.15 -5.03 21.20
N SER A 247 34.77 -3.75 21.08
CA SER A 247 35.62 -2.61 21.43
C SER A 247 35.74 -2.39 22.94
N TYR A 248 34.70 -2.72 23.71
CA TYR A 248 34.72 -2.59 25.17
C TYR A 248 34.17 -3.84 25.84
N LEU A 249 35.05 -4.53 26.56
CA LEU A 249 34.69 -5.76 27.26
C LEU A 249 33.92 -5.46 28.54
N THR A 250 32.83 -6.18 28.77
CA THR A 250 32.02 -6.03 30.00
C THR A 250 32.79 -6.53 31.22
N VAL A 251 33.46 -5.62 31.93
CA VAL A 251 34.38 -5.96 33.04
C VAL A 251 33.68 -6.69 34.18
N ASP A 252 32.43 -6.34 34.48
CA ASP A 252 31.65 -6.98 35.55
C ASP A 252 31.38 -8.46 35.32
N PHE A 253 31.38 -8.92 34.06
CA PHE A 253 31.31 -10.34 33.75
C PHE A 253 32.53 -11.07 34.31
N PHE A 254 33.73 -10.54 34.04
CA PHE A 254 34.99 -11.18 34.44
C PHE A 254 35.20 -11.15 35.96
N ARG A 255 34.67 -10.15 36.66
CA ARG A 255 34.69 -10.09 38.13
C ARG A 255 33.87 -11.20 38.80
N LYS A 256 32.90 -11.78 38.10
CA LYS A 256 31.98 -12.81 38.61
C LYS A 256 32.38 -14.23 38.22
N LEU A 257 33.46 -14.41 37.45
CA LEU A 257 33.93 -15.74 37.07
C LEU A 257 34.39 -16.53 38.31
N PRO A 258 33.94 -17.78 38.51
CA PRO A 258 34.40 -18.60 39.61
C PRO A 258 35.92 -18.79 39.57
N LEU A 259 36.60 -18.48 40.68
CA LEU A 259 37.98 -18.88 40.91
C LEU A 259 38.00 -20.37 41.28
N GLU A 260 37.85 -21.26 40.29
CA GLU A 260 37.92 -22.71 40.52
C GLU A 260 39.34 -23.10 40.99
N PRO A 261 39.47 -23.84 42.11
CA PRO A 261 40.75 -24.36 42.58
C PRO A 261 41.32 -25.38 41.59
N ASP A 262 42.62 -25.31 41.37
CA ASP A 262 43.34 -26.04 40.33
C ASP A 262 43.32 -27.56 40.59
N LYS A 263 42.43 -28.29 39.91
CA LYS A 263 42.43 -29.76 39.96
C LYS A 263 43.40 -30.30 38.91
N GLY A 264 44.57 -30.71 39.40
CA GLY A 264 45.74 -31.14 38.64
C GLY A 264 45.47 -32.17 37.54
N GLY A 265 46.15 -31.97 36.40
CA GLY A 265 46.00 -32.74 35.18
C GLY A 265 46.74 -34.09 35.11
N ASN A 266 46.55 -34.75 33.95
CA ASN A 266 46.95 -36.10 33.55
C ASN A 266 48.35 -36.56 34.07
N PRO A 267 48.47 -37.70 34.77
CA PRO A 267 49.71 -38.11 35.46
C PRO A 267 50.94 -38.36 34.58
N THR A 268 50.79 -38.42 33.25
CA THR A 268 51.83 -38.82 32.29
C THR A 268 52.58 -37.66 31.60
N ALA A 269 52.18 -36.40 31.78
CA ALA A 269 52.84 -35.24 31.17
C ALA A 269 53.80 -34.51 32.13
N PRO A 270 54.82 -33.75 31.65
CA PRO A 270 55.66 -32.91 32.51
C PRO A 270 54.80 -31.90 33.29
N ALA A 271 55.14 -31.64 34.57
CA ALA A 271 54.32 -30.78 35.43
C ALA A 271 54.05 -29.39 34.82
N MET A 272 55.06 -28.75 34.21
CA MET A 272 54.89 -27.44 33.55
C MET A 272 53.87 -27.45 32.40
N ASP A 273 53.85 -28.48 31.57
CA ASP A 273 52.90 -28.59 30.46
C ASP A 273 51.45 -28.80 30.95
N ARG A 274 51.26 -29.48 32.09
CA ARG A 274 49.93 -29.67 32.69
C ARG A 274 49.32 -28.36 33.18
N TYR A 275 50.12 -27.52 33.84
CA TYR A 275 49.67 -26.21 34.33
C TYR A 275 49.36 -25.26 33.16
N ALA A 276 50.17 -25.30 32.09
CA ALA A 276 49.92 -24.51 30.88
C ALA A 276 48.62 -24.93 30.17
N ASP A 277 48.36 -26.24 30.02
CA ASP A 277 47.14 -26.72 29.36
C ASP A 277 45.87 -26.51 30.16
N ALA A 278 45.93 -26.68 31.49
CA ALA A 278 44.82 -26.36 32.38
C ALA A 278 44.45 -24.87 32.29
N HIS A 279 45.45 -23.99 32.24
CA HIS A 279 45.26 -22.55 32.09
C HIS A 279 44.64 -22.18 30.73
N LEU A 280 45.13 -22.75 29.63
CA LEU A 280 44.59 -22.51 28.29
C LEU A 280 43.14 -23.01 28.14
N ARG A 281 42.80 -24.17 28.75
CA ARG A 281 41.41 -24.65 28.79
C ARG A 281 40.50 -23.69 29.55
N ARG A 282 40.98 -23.12 30.67
CA ARG A 282 40.25 -22.12 31.44
C ARG A 282 40.01 -20.85 30.62
N ILE A 283 41.02 -20.39 29.87
CA ILE A 283 40.87 -19.27 28.93
C ILE A 283 39.76 -19.56 27.91
N GLY A 284 39.80 -20.70 27.24
CA GLY A 284 38.79 -21.09 26.27
C GLY A 284 37.38 -21.14 26.85
N SER A 285 37.23 -21.70 28.06
CA SER A 285 35.94 -21.78 28.76
C SER A 285 35.40 -20.40 29.17
N ASN A 286 36.26 -19.52 29.67
CA ASN A 286 35.86 -18.17 30.06
C ASN A 286 35.49 -17.30 28.84
N VAL A 287 36.24 -17.41 27.73
CA VAL A 287 35.90 -16.76 26.46
C VAL A 287 34.57 -17.30 25.92
N SER A 288 34.36 -18.62 25.93
CA SER A 288 33.09 -19.24 25.53
C SER A 288 31.91 -18.68 26.34
N SER A 289 32.07 -18.56 27.65
CA SER A 289 31.05 -18.02 28.54
C SER A 289 30.76 -16.54 28.27
N TYR A 290 31.80 -15.72 28.01
CA TYR A 290 31.64 -14.32 27.64
C TYR A 290 30.92 -14.16 26.29
N VAL A 291 31.34 -14.92 25.29
CA VAL A 291 30.72 -14.94 23.95
C VAL A 291 29.26 -15.39 24.05
N GLY A 292 28.95 -16.35 24.92
CA GLY A 292 27.58 -16.77 25.22
C GLY A 292 26.73 -15.63 25.77
N MET A 293 27.24 -14.86 26.74
CA MET A 293 26.55 -13.67 27.25
C MET A 293 26.31 -12.64 26.15
N VAL A 294 27.32 -12.30 25.35
CA VAL A 294 27.17 -11.34 24.23
C VAL A 294 26.18 -11.85 23.18
N CYS A 295 26.17 -13.17 22.91
CA CYS A 295 25.19 -13.80 22.03
C CYS A 295 23.75 -13.54 22.50
N GLU A 296 23.47 -13.70 23.81
CA GLU A 296 22.15 -13.38 24.36
C GLU A 296 21.79 -11.89 24.26
N THR A 297 22.77 -10.99 24.43
CA THR A 297 22.56 -9.56 24.19
C THR A 297 22.21 -9.28 22.72
N LEU A 298 23.01 -9.81 21.79
CA LEU A 298 22.83 -9.59 20.35
C LEU A 298 21.54 -10.22 19.82
N LYS A 299 21.10 -11.37 20.34
CA LYS A 299 19.79 -11.96 20.02
C LYS A 299 18.63 -10.99 20.25
N ASN A 300 18.75 -10.11 21.24
CA ASN A 300 17.73 -9.13 21.57
C ASN A 300 17.95 -7.78 20.86
N SER A 301 19.19 -7.36 20.70
CA SER A 301 19.53 -6.05 20.13
C SER A 301 19.45 -6.01 18.60
N VAL A 302 19.81 -7.11 17.91
CA VAL A 302 19.77 -7.19 16.44
C VAL A 302 18.34 -7.01 15.90
N PRO A 303 17.31 -7.73 16.38
CA PRO A 303 15.93 -7.50 15.94
C PRO A 303 15.47 -6.06 16.16
N LYS A 304 15.80 -5.45 17.31
CA LYS A 304 15.45 -4.06 17.61
C LYS A 304 16.06 -3.08 16.60
N ALA A 305 17.33 -3.26 16.27
CA ALA A 305 18.01 -2.43 15.26
C ALA A 305 17.39 -2.61 13.87
N ILE A 306 17.09 -3.84 13.46
CA ILE A 306 16.46 -4.13 12.17
C ILE A 306 15.06 -3.51 12.11
N VAL A 307 14.25 -3.67 13.15
CA VAL A 307 12.91 -3.07 13.23
C VAL A 307 13.01 -1.54 13.18
N TYR A 308 13.94 -0.95 13.91
CA TYR A 308 14.12 0.50 13.94
C TYR A 308 14.54 1.06 12.58
N CYS A 309 15.53 0.46 11.92
CA CYS A 309 16.08 0.98 10.67
C CYS A 309 15.26 0.59 9.43
N GLN A 310 14.62 -0.59 9.42
CA GLN A 310 13.90 -1.10 8.24
C GLN A 310 12.40 -1.06 8.42
N VAL A 311 11.85 -1.82 9.37
CA VAL A 311 10.40 -2.05 9.45
C VAL A 311 9.65 -0.76 9.79
N ARG A 312 10.17 0.00 10.76
CA ARG A 312 9.60 1.29 11.18
C ARG A 312 9.70 2.34 10.08
N GLU A 313 10.85 2.42 9.40
CA GLU A 313 11.06 3.38 8.31
C GLU A 313 10.22 3.01 7.07
N ALA A 314 10.18 1.73 6.69
CA ALA A 314 9.27 1.24 5.65
C ALA A 314 7.79 1.55 5.97
N LYS A 315 7.39 1.58 7.24
CA LYS A 315 6.04 2.00 7.62
C LYS A 315 5.80 3.51 7.48
N ARG A 316 6.83 4.33 7.72
CA ARG A 316 6.69 5.78 7.90
C ARG A 316 7.00 6.58 6.65
N SER A 317 8.04 6.20 5.92
CA SER A 317 8.73 7.04 4.94
C SER A 317 8.99 6.37 3.60
N LEU A 318 8.31 5.24 3.31
CA LEU A 318 8.51 4.44 2.10
C LEU A 318 8.37 5.25 0.80
N LEU A 319 7.41 6.18 0.76
CA LEU A 319 7.11 7.01 -0.41
C LEU A 319 7.48 8.49 -0.24
N ASP A 320 8.19 8.88 0.83
CA ASP A 320 8.48 10.30 1.11
C ASP A 320 9.26 10.96 -0.03
N TYR A 321 10.30 10.28 -0.54
CA TYR A 321 11.06 10.77 -1.68
C TYR A 321 10.20 10.83 -2.95
N PHE A 322 9.32 9.84 -3.14
CA PHE A 322 8.39 9.81 -4.27
C PHE A 322 7.45 11.02 -4.24
N TYR A 323 6.86 11.33 -3.09
CA TYR A 323 6.00 12.52 -2.93
C TYR A 323 6.72 13.82 -3.26
N ALA A 324 7.97 13.97 -2.80
CA ALA A 324 8.77 15.14 -3.12
C ALA A 324 9.10 15.26 -4.62
N GLN A 325 9.24 14.14 -5.33
CA GLN A 325 9.48 14.13 -6.77
C GLN A 325 8.21 14.41 -7.57
N VAL A 326 7.10 13.76 -7.22
CA VAL A 326 5.81 13.95 -7.91
C VAL A 326 5.33 15.39 -7.78
N GLY A 327 5.53 16.04 -6.64
CA GLY A 327 5.18 17.45 -6.45
C GLY A 327 5.94 18.44 -7.34
N LYS A 328 7.04 18.02 -7.97
CA LYS A 328 7.85 18.82 -8.91
C LYS A 328 7.55 18.50 -10.38
N ARG A 329 6.74 17.49 -10.67
CA ARG A 329 6.47 17.04 -12.04
C ARG A 329 5.49 17.99 -12.74
N GLU A 330 5.72 18.20 -14.02
CA GLU A 330 4.83 19.00 -14.87
C GLU A 330 3.58 18.19 -15.29
N LYS A 331 2.53 18.89 -15.76
CA LYS A 331 1.27 18.29 -16.23
C LYS A 331 1.47 17.11 -17.19
N LYS A 332 2.37 17.24 -18.16
CA LYS A 332 2.64 16.18 -19.15
C LYS A 332 3.21 14.91 -18.49
N GLN A 333 4.06 15.07 -17.49
CA GLN A 333 4.67 13.97 -16.75
C GLN A 333 3.65 13.31 -15.80
N LEU A 334 2.81 14.11 -15.13
CA LEU A 334 1.72 13.59 -14.28
C LEU A 334 0.71 12.79 -15.11
N GLY A 335 0.33 13.30 -16.28
CA GLY A 335 -0.54 12.58 -17.22
C GLY A 335 0.06 11.27 -17.71
N ALA A 336 1.37 11.22 -17.96
CA ALA A 336 2.05 9.99 -18.39
C ALA A 336 2.08 8.90 -17.30
N MET A 337 2.00 9.26 -16.02
CA MET A 337 1.90 8.29 -14.92
C MET A 337 0.50 7.69 -14.79
N LEU A 338 -0.52 8.41 -15.24
CA LEU A 338 -1.92 8.01 -15.21
C LEU A 338 -2.33 7.42 -16.55
N ASP A 339 -1.48 6.55 -17.09
CA ASP A 339 -1.73 5.84 -18.33
C ASP A 339 -2.81 4.78 -18.10
N GLU A 340 -3.93 4.94 -18.79
CA GLU A 340 -5.04 3.98 -18.74
C GLU A 340 -5.16 3.23 -20.05
N ASP A 341 -5.73 2.03 -19.99
CA ASP A 341 -6.16 1.32 -21.20
C ASP A 341 -7.14 2.21 -21.97
N PRO A 342 -6.84 2.58 -23.24
CA PRO A 342 -7.72 3.41 -24.05
C PRO A 342 -9.16 2.87 -24.13
N ALA A 343 -9.34 1.55 -24.15
CA ALA A 343 -10.66 0.94 -24.18
C ALA A 343 -11.44 1.17 -22.87
N LEU A 344 -10.76 1.11 -21.72
CA LEU A 344 -11.37 1.42 -20.43
C LEU A 344 -11.67 2.91 -20.29
N MET A 345 -10.78 3.77 -20.79
CA MET A 345 -10.98 5.22 -20.80
C MET A 345 -12.21 5.60 -21.64
N GLU A 346 -12.31 5.08 -22.87
CA GLU A 346 -13.44 5.35 -23.77
C GLU A 346 -14.75 4.83 -23.16
N LYS A 347 -14.75 3.61 -22.61
CA LYS A 347 -15.91 3.04 -21.92
C LYS A 347 -16.35 3.94 -20.75
N ARG A 348 -15.40 4.44 -19.96
CA ARG A 348 -15.68 5.32 -18.81
C ARG A 348 -16.25 6.65 -19.27
N GLU A 349 -15.65 7.28 -20.28
CA GLU A 349 -16.18 8.53 -20.84
C GLU A 349 -17.59 8.37 -21.40
N ALA A 350 -17.90 7.23 -22.01
CA ALA A 350 -19.25 6.93 -22.48
C ALA A 350 -20.26 6.80 -21.32
N ILE A 351 -19.87 6.13 -20.22
CA ILE A 351 -20.69 6.00 -19.01
C ILE A 351 -20.90 7.35 -18.34
N SER A 352 -19.85 8.15 -18.16
CA SER A 352 -19.94 9.50 -17.57
C SER A 352 -20.85 10.41 -18.39
N ARG A 353 -20.70 10.43 -19.73
CA ARG A 353 -21.59 11.21 -20.60
C ARG A 353 -23.04 10.77 -20.49
N ARG A 354 -23.30 9.46 -20.45
CA ARG A 354 -24.66 8.93 -20.24
C ARG A 354 -25.22 9.35 -18.88
N LEU A 355 -24.41 9.27 -17.81
CA LEU A 355 -24.79 9.65 -16.47
C LEU A 355 -25.18 11.13 -16.38
N GLU A 356 -24.39 12.02 -17.00
CA GLU A 356 -24.72 13.46 -17.08
C GLU A 356 -26.04 13.71 -17.82
N LEU A 357 -26.28 13.02 -18.93
CA LEU A 357 -27.54 13.11 -19.67
C LEU A 357 -28.75 12.67 -18.82
N TYR A 358 -28.62 11.56 -18.08
CA TYR A 358 -29.69 11.10 -17.19
C TYR A 358 -29.92 12.04 -16.01
N LYS A 359 -28.87 12.63 -15.44
CA LYS A 359 -28.98 13.65 -14.39
C LYS A 359 -29.67 14.91 -14.91
N SER A 360 -29.28 15.39 -16.09
CA SER A 360 -29.95 16.52 -16.76
C SER A 360 -31.43 16.22 -17.02
N ALA A 361 -31.75 15.02 -17.53
CA ALA A 361 -33.13 14.63 -17.80
C ALA A 361 -33.98 14.55 -16.51
N ARG A 362 -33.40 14.07 -15.40
CA ARG A 362 -34.07 14.09 -14.09
C ARG A 362 -34.34 15.52 -13.65
N ASP A 363 -33.34 16.38 -13.69
CA ASP A 363 -33.44 17.76 -13.23
C ASP A 363 -34.44 18.57 -14.09
N GLU A 364 -34.49 18.30 -15.41
CA GLU A 364 -35.52 18.83 -16.31
C GLU A 364 -36.92 18.37 -15.91
N ILE A 365 -37.14 17.07 -15.67
CA ILE A 365 -38.44 16.53 -15.26
C ILE A 365 -38.87 17.10 -13.92
N ASP A 366 -37.96 17.20 -12.95
CA ASP A 366 -38.24 17.79 -11.65
C ASP A 366 -38.62 19.26 -11.77
N SER A 367 -38.00 20.03 -12.67
CA SER A 367 -38.34 21.43 -12.89
C SER A 367 -39.78 21.67 -13.36
N VAL A 368 -40.38 20.68 -14.05
CA VAL A 368 -41.77 20.73 -14.54
C VAL A 368 -42.77 20.02 -13.64
N SER A 369 -42.32 19.09 -12.80
CA SER A 369 -43.20 18.24 -11.98
C SER A 369 -43.84 18.95 -10.79
N TRP A 370 -43.36 20.16 -10.45
CA TRP A 370 -43.83 21.00 -9.33
C TRP A 370 -44.54 22.29 -9.76
N ARG A 371 -44.94 22.39 -11.04
CA ARG A 371 -45.85 23.42 -11.56
C ARG A 371 -47.13 22.77 -12.08
#